data_AF-A0A522FTW2-F1
#
_entry.id   AF-A0A522FTW2-F1
#
_cell.length_a   1.000
_cell.length_b   1.000
_cell.length_c   1.000
_cell.angle_alpha   90.00
_cell.angle_beta   90.00
_cell.angle_gamma   90.00
#
_symmetry.space_group_name_H-M   'P 1'
#
loop_
_entity.id
_entity.type
_entity.pdbx_description
1 polymer ?
#
loop_
_entity_poly.entity_id
_entity_poly.type
_entity_poly.pdbx_seq_one_letter_code
_entity_poly.pdbx_strand_id
1 'polypeptide(L)'
;MQNSVFTISTNNIHKRIAVIIFIISAICFFNSQSQSQVTYCYPDCENDLWNPVPPAPALTHQMTLPCGEQVTVFYRIRNACASFWDIFIEKIQFVNGYEGGQNCGQTMTVTQMVQFVMDQLIYDNPMQFPPTDSTKDTCIAGWRVIVGGCWHPSFPIGTGSKNNSLELPPVIDAPLGLLLPCVFIDCCVKGYVVCYHSGIKFIVLEPNNTHPGLCDYQYQPDCYPACE
;
A
#
# COMPACT_ATOMS: atom_id res chain seq x y z
N MET A 1 -58.97 -72.15 12.95
CA MET A 1 -58.00 -72.14 11.84
C MET A 1 -57.32 -70.77 11.81
N GLN A 2 -55.98 -70.79 11.74
CA GLN A 2 -55.05 -69.75 11.27
C GLN A 2 -55.02 -68.37 11.95
N ASN A 3 -54.10 -68.24 12.91
CA ASN A 3 -53.39 -66.98 13.21
C ASN A 3 -52.17 -66.89 12.28
N SER A 4 -52.04 -65.79 11.55
CA SER A 4 -50.91 -65.51 10.67
C SER A 4 -50.16 -64.28 11.16
N VAL A 5 -49.02 -64.59 11.78
CA VAL A 5 -47.80 -63.82 12.04
C VAL A 5 -47.62 -62.57 11.15
N PHE A 6 -47.69 -61.38 11.75
CA PHE A 6 -47.07 -60.16 11.23
C PHE A 6 -45.75 -59.96 11.97
N THR A 7 -44.64 -60.41 11.38
CA THR A 7 -43.30 -60.15 11.92
C THR A 7 -42.34 -59.95 10.77
N ILE A 8 -42.47 -58.84 10.04
CA ILE A 8 -41.49 -58.45 9.02
C ILE A 8 -41.22 -56.93 9.10
N SER A 9 -39.93 -56.63 9.23
CA SER A 9 -39.27 -55.40 8.74
C SER A 9 -39.37 -54.09 9.54
N THR A 10 -38.84 -54.07 10.76
CA THR A 10 -38.33 -52.82 11.39
C THR A 10 -36.81 -52.68 11.32
N ASN A 11 -36.08 -53.78 11.12
CA ASN A 11 -34.60 -53.79 11.20
C ASN A 11 -33.88 -53.15 9.99
N ASN A 12 -34.52 -53.12 8.81
CA ASN A 12 -33.89 -52.54 7.61
C ASN A 12 -34.08 -51.03 7.48
N ILE A 13 -35.11 -50.46 8.10
CA ILE A 13 -35.41 -49.02 8.02
C ILE A 13 -34.46 -48.25 8.94
N HIS A 14 -34.23 -48.71 10.16
CA HIS A 14 -33.29 -48.05 11.09
C HIS A 14 -31.84 -48.12 10.61
N LYS A 15 -31.42 -49.24 10.00
CA LYS A 15 -30.09 -49.34 9.37
C LYS A 15 -29.91 -48.38 8.20
N ARG A 16 -30.95 -48.20 7.37
CA ARG A 16 -30.92 -47.25 6.24
C ARG A 16 -30.88 -45.80 6.72
N ILE A 17 -31.64 -45.45 7.76
CA ILE A 17 -31.62 -44.11 8.36
C ILE A 17 -30.25 -43.80 8.99
N ALA A 18 -29.66 -44.75 9.72
CA ALA A 18 -28.34 -44.59 10.32
C ALA A 18 -27.23 -44.37 9.27
N VAL A 19 -27.28 -45.10 8.15
CA VAL A 19 -26.33 -44.93 7.03
C VAL A 19 -26.49 -43.56 6.36
N ILE A 20 -27.73 -43.10 6.17
CA ILE A 20 -28.00 -41.77 5.58
C ILE A 20 -27.49 -40.65 6.51
N ILE A 21 -27.71 -40.75 7.82
CA ILE A 21 -27.21 -39.76 8.79
C ILE A 21 -25.67 -39.75 8.80
N PHE A 22 -25.02 -40.91 8.73
CA PHE A 22 -23.56 -41.02 8.67
C PHE A 22 -22.96 -40.47 7.37
N ILE A 23 -23.65 -40.64 6.24
CA ILE A 23 -23.25 -40.06 4.95
C ILE A 23 -23.43 -38.54 4.97
N ILE A 24 -24.55 -38.02 5.51
CA ILE A 24 -24.80 -36.58 5.61
C ILE A 24 -23.79 -35.90 6.57
N SER A 25 -23.47 -36.52 7.71
CA SER A 25 -22.44 -35.98 8.61
C SER A 25 -21.04 -36.04 7.98
N ALA A 26 -20.69 -37.10 7.25
CA ALA A 26 -19.44 -37.16 6.50
C ALA A 26 -19.34 -36.07 5.42
N ILE A 27 -20.43 -35.77 4.69
CA ILE A 27 -20.47 -34.68 3.69
C ILE A 27 -20.33 -33.30 4.34
N CYS A 28 -20.81 -33.11 5.58
CA CYS A 28 -20.63 -31.87 6.34
C CYS A 28 -19.18 -31.67 6.85
N PHE A 29 -18.39 -32.73 7.03
CA PHE A 29 -16.97 -32.60 7.42
C PHE A 29 -16.02 -32.31 6.25
N PHE A 30 -16.42 -32.59 5.00
CA PHE A 30 -15.60 -32.28 3.81
C PHE A 30 -15.82 -30.89 3.22
N ASN A 31 -16.73 -30.08 3.80
CA ASN A 31 -16.96 -28.69 3.40
C ASN A 31 -16.41 -27.67 4.39
N SER A 32 -15.44 -28.06 5.23
CA SER A 32 -14.46 -27.09 5.69
C SER A 32 -13.52 -26.79 4.53
N GLN A 33 -13.99 -26.00 3.56
CA GLN A 33 -13.06 -25.26 2.72
C GLN A 33 -12.23 -24.42 3.68
N SER A 34 -11.05 -24.92 3.99
CA SER A 34 -9.91 -24.11 4.35
C SER A 34 -9.86 -22.99 3.33
N GLN A 35 -10.33 -21.79 3.70
CA GLN A 35 -9.93 -20.55 3.04
C GLN A 35 -8.46 -20.29 3.40
N SER A 36 -7.60 -21.20 2.99
CA SER A 36 -6.17 -20.98 2.80
C SER A 36 -5.99 -20.82 1.29
N GLN A 37 -6.54 -19.72 0.78
CA GLN A 37 -5.87 -19.04 -0.30
C GLN A 37 -5.43 -17.72 0.29
N VAL A 38 -4.19 -17.73 0.79
CA VAL A 38 -3.39 -16.51 0.93
C VAL A 38 -3.19 -16.00 -0.50
N THR A 39 -4.23 -15.38 -1.06
CA THR A 39 -4.12 -14.56 -2.26
C THR A 39 -3.08 -13.51 -1.92
N TYR A 40 -2.02 -13.45 -2.73
CA TYR A 40 -0.91 -12.53 -2.62
C TYR A 40 -1.40 -11.14 -2.19
N CYS A 41 -1.06 -10.73 -0.97
CA CYS A 41 -1.42 -9.43 -0.40
C CYS A 41 -0.52 -8.29 -0.93
N TYR A 42 0.13 -8.53 -2.07
CA TYR A 42 1.26 -7.78 -2.62
C TYR A 42 1.39 -7.97 -4.15
N PRO A 43 1.79 -6.93 -4.90
CA PRO A 43 1.54 -5.52 -4.65
C PRO A 43 0.18 -5.12 -5.22
N ASP A 44 -0.55 -4.43 -4.37
CA ASP A 44 -1.82 -3.80 -4.66
C ASP A 44 -1.52 -2.33 -4.99
N CYS A 45 -1.97 -1.86 -6.15
CA CYS A 45 -1.67 -0.55 -6.70
C CYS A 45 -2.86 0.41 -6.54
N GLU A 46 -2.89 1.54 -7.26
CA GLU A 46 -3.97 2.54 -7.13
C GLU A 46 -5.39 1.93 -7.27
N ASN A 47 -5.53 0.88 -8.08
CA ASN A 47 -6.81 0.23 -8.36
C ASN A 47 -7.41 -0.56 -7.18
N ASP A 48 -6.68 -0.65 -6.07
CA ASP A 48 -7.17 -1.33 -4.89
C ASP A 48 -8.11 -0.49 -4.02
N LEU A 49 -8.76 -1.16 -3.08
CA LEU A 49 -9.67 -0.51 -2.14
C LEU A 49 -8.87 0.26 -1.07
N TRP A 50 -8.71 1.55 -1.32
CA TRP A 50 -8.07 2.51 -0.42
C TRP A 50 -9.08 3.32 0.39
N ASN A 51 -8.69 3.80 1.57
CA ASN A 51 -9.50 4.69 2.40
C ASN A 51 -8.83 6.06 2.57
N PRO A 52 -9.56 7.18 2.40
CA PRO A 52 -10.95 7.27 1.94
C PRO A 52 -11.13 6.66 0.54
N VAL A 53 -12.31 6.14 0.19
CA VAL A 53 -12.54 5.56 -1.15
C VAL A 53 -12.79 6.71 -2.14
N PRO A 54 -12.10 6.77 -3.30
CA PRO A 54 -12.41 7.75 -4.35
C PRO A 54 -13.92 7.75 -4.70
N PRO A 55 -14.55 8.92 -4.92
CA PRO A 55 -13.94 10.24 -5.14
C PRO A 55 -13.71 11.05 -3.85
N ALA A 56 -13.81 10.45 -2.67
CA ALA A 56 -13.54 11.18 -1.43
C ALA A 56 -12.10 11.74 -1.42
N PRO A 57 -11.88 12.95 -0.87
CA PRO A 57 -10.56 13.55 -0.84
C PRO A 57 -9.59 12.65 -0.07
N ALA A 58 -8.35 12.55 -0.57
CA ALA A 58 -7.28 11.86 0.14
C ALA A 58 -6.95 12.58 1.46
N LEU A 59 -6.31 11.84 2.36
CA LEU A 59 -5.70 12.44 3.55
C LEU A 59 -4.51 13.29 3.12
N THR A 60 -4.21 14.32 3.91
CA THR A 60 -3.10 15.23 3.63
C THR A 60 -2.17 15.34 4.83
N HIS A 61 -0.87 15.38 4.58
CA HIS A 61 0.14 15.68 5.61
C HIS A 61 1.17 16.64 5.05
N GLN A 62 1.51 17.67 5.82
CA GLN A 62 2.54 18.65 5.45
C GLN A 62 3.87 18.28 6.08
N MET A 63 4.93 18.36 5.28
CA MET A 63 6.30 18.09 5.74
C MET A 63 7.30 18.96 4.99
N THR A 64 8.49 19.12 5.57
CA THR A 64 9.60 19.88 4.96
C THR A 64 10.61 18.90 4.40
N LEU A 65 10.90 19.00 3.10
CA LEU A 65 11.94 18.21 2.45
C LEU A 65 13.35 18.70 2.88
N PRO A 66 14.41 17.89 2.75
CA PRO A 66 15.78 18.29 3.06
C PRO A 66 16.29 19.53 2.31
N CYS A 67 15.73 19.82 1.14
CA CYS A 67 15.98 21.05 0.38
C CYS A 67 15.36 22.33 0.99
N GLY A 68 14.59 22.20 2.08
CA GLY A 68 13.98 23.33 2.81
C GLY A 68 12.57 23.72 2.35
N GLU A 69 12.07 23.15 1.26
CA GLU A 69 10.72 23.43 0.77
C GLU A 69 9.67 22.57 1.49
N GLN A 70 8.49 23.16 1.67
CA GLN A 70 7.33 22.46 2.23
C GLN A 70 6.53 21.78 1.12
N VAL A 71 6.09 20.56 1.42
CA VAL A 71 5.20 19.78 0.55
C VAL A 71 3.97 19.32 1.32
N THR A 72 2.85 19.22 0.61
CA THR A 72 1.64 18.52 1.04
C THR A 72 1.60 17.17 0.34
N VAL A 73 1.63 16.11 1.14
CA VAL A 73 1.56 14.72 0.69
C VAL A 73 0.11 14.29 0.73
N PHE A 74 -0.41 13.80 -0.39
CA PHE A 74 -1.77 13.26 -0.50
C PHE A 74 -1.68 11.75 -0.45
N TYR A 75 -2.34 11.14 0.52
CA TYR A 75 -2.23 9.72 0.78
C TYR A 75 -3.56 9.09 1.19
N ARG A 76 -3.63 7.77 1.04
CA ARG A 76 -4.72 6.92 1.51
C ARG A 76 -4.16 5.77 2.32
N ILE A 77 -5.01 5.13 3.10
CA ILE A 77 -4.65 4.04 3.99
C ILE A 77 -5.56 2.84 3.82
N ARG A 78 -5.10 1.65 4.21
CA ARG A 78 -5.95 0.47 4.36
C ARG A 78 -5.30 -0.57 5.29
N ASN A 79 -6.13 -1.48 5.77
CA ASN A 79 -5.69 -2.76 6.33
C ASN A 79 -5.75 -3.81 5.23
N ALA A 80 -4.59 -4.30 4.78
CA ALA A 80 -4.53 -5.35 3.78
C ALA A 80 -4.31 -6.72 4.45
N CYS A 81 -5.17 -7.67 4.09
CA CYS A 81 -5.10 -9.06 4.56
C CYS A 81 -5.00 -9.24 6.08
N ALA A 82 -5.56 -8.31 6.86
CA ALA A 82 -5.47 -8.30 8.33
C ALA A 82 -4.02 -8.34 8.88
N SER A 83 -3.03 -8.07 8.04
CA SER A 83 -1.60 -8.30 8.33
C SER A 83 -0.75 -7.07 8.04
N PHE A 84 -1.19 -6.23 7.09
CA PHE A 84 -0.42 -5.07 6.66
C PHE A 84 -1.20 -3.78 6.81
N TRP A 85 -0.44 -2.76 7.20
CA TRP A 85 -0.90 -1.40 7.39
C TRP A 85 -0.32 -0.55 6.28
N ASP A 86 -1.13 -0.35 5.27
CA ASP A 86 -0.70 0.22 4.00
C ASP A 86 -1.01 1.69 3.94
N ILE A 87 -0.06 2.44 3.37
CA ILE A 87 -0.21 3.83 3.02
C ILE A 87 0.13 3.97 1.54
N PHE A 88 -0.83 4.42 0.74
CA PHE A 88 -0.62 4.75 -0.67
C PHE A 88 -0.47 6.24 -0.84
N ILE A 89 0.63 6.70 -1.43
CA ILE A 89 0.83 8.12 -1.73
C ILE A 89 0.37 8.36 -3.18
N GLU A 90 -0.68 9.17 -3.33
CA GLU A 90 -1.24 9.52 -4.64
C GLU A 90 -0.40 10.56 -5.36
N LYS A 91 0.05 11.59 -4.63
CA LYS A 91 0.82 12.70 -5.16
C LYS A 91 1.51 13.51 -4.06
N ILE A 92 2.50 14.28 -4.46
CA ILE A 92 3.18 15.25 -3.60
C ILE A 92 3.06 16.62 -4.25
N GLN A 93 2.61 17.61 -3.49
CA GLN A 93 2.44 18.99 -3.97
C GLN A 93 3.34 19.94 -3.19
N PHE A 94 4.13 20.73 -3.90
CA PHE A 94 4.88 21.82 -3.27
C PHE A 94 3.94 22.94 -2.84
N VAL A 95 4.09 23.39 -1.60
CA VAL A 95 3.29 24.51 -1.06
C VAL A 95 3.58 25.80 -1.84
N ASN A 96 4.85 26.01 -2.21
CA ASN A 96 5.29 27.11 -3.07
C ASN A 96 5.14 26.80 -4.57
N GLY A 97 4.36 25.78 -4.94
CA GLY A 97 4.08 25.40 -6.31
C GLY A 97 5.36 25.14 -7.14
N TYR A 98 5.37 25.66 -8.37
CA TYR A 98 6.47 25.46 -9.31
C TYR A 98 7.83 25.89 -8.77
N GLU A 99 7.90 27.04 -8.09
CA GLU A 99 9.16 27.58 -7.57
C GLU A 99 9.76 26.66 -6.50
N GLY A 100 8.93 26.14 -5.59
CA GLY A 100 9.38 25.16 -4.61
C GLY A 100 9.87 23.87 -5.25
N GLY A 101 9.13 23.36 -6.25
CA GLY A 101 9.57 22.21 -7.04
C GLY A 101 10.93 22.45 -7.72
N GLN A 102 11.10 23.61 -8.36
CA GLN A 102 12.35 23.99 -9.01
C GLN A 102 13.52 24.13 -8.03
N ASN A 103 13.31 24.70 -6.85
CA ASN A 103 14.36 24.83 -5.83
C ASN A 103 14.85 23.47 -5.35
N CYS A 104 13.93 22.55 -5.07
CA CYS A 104 14.29 21.20 -4.68
C CYS A 104 14.87 20.38 -5.83
N GLY A 105 14.36 20.52 -7.05
CA GLY A 105 14.85 19.81 -8.23
C GLY A 105 16.31 20.09 -8.57
N GLN A 106 16.88 21.22 -8.10
CA GLN A 106 18.30 21.55 -8.26
C GLN A 106 19.22 20.81 -7.29
N THR A 107 18.69 20.29 -6.17
CA THR A 107 19.49 19.74 -5.06
C THR A 107 19.14 18.30 -4.72
N MET A 108 17.98 17.82 -5.15
CA MET A 108 17.48 16.47 -4.91
C MET A 108 16.96 15.86 -6.21
N THR A 109 17.16 14.56 -6.36
CA THR A 109 16.50 13.74 -7.39
C THR A 109 15.06 13.43 -6.99
N VAL A 110 14.20 13.07 -7.96
CA VAL A 110 12.84 12.61 -7.68
C VAL A 110 12.84 11.40 -6.73
N THR A 111 13.72 10.43 -6.96
CA THR A 111 13.91 9.26 -6.09
C THR A 111 14.15 9.69 -4.64
N GLN A 112 15.07 10.63 -4.41
CA GLN A 112 15.37 11.13 -3.06
C GLN A 112 14.18 11.86 -2.43
N MET A 113 13.43 12.64 -3.19
CA MET A 113 12.23 13.34 -2.69
C MET A 113 11.15 12.32 -2.28
N VAL A 114 10.85 11.35 -3.14
CA VAL A 114 9.83 10.33 -2.89
C VAL A 114 10.25 9.44 -1.71
N GLN A 115 11.49 8.96 -1.67
CA GLN A 115 12.00 8.15 -0.57
C GLN A 115 11.94 8.88 0.76
N PHE A 116 12.34 10.16 0.80
CA PHE A 116 12.23 10.96 2.01
C PHE A 116 10.78 11.07 2.49
N VAL A 117 9.85 11.35 1.57
CA VAL A 117 8.42 11.43 1.90
C VAL A 117 7.90 10.11 2.48
N MET A 118 8.27 8.97 1.88
CA MET A 118 7.86 7.66 2.39
C MET A 118 8.34 7.43 3.82
N ASP A 119 9.63 7.69 4.08
CA ASP A 119 10.24 7.48 5.39
C ASP A 119 9.66 8.45 6.44
N GLN A 120 9.50 9.73 6.08
CA GLN A 120 8.97 10.76 6.96
C GLN A 120 7.49 10.51 7.30
N LEU A 121 6.68 10.02 6.36
CA LEU A 121 5.27 9.74 6.60
C LEU A 121 5.06 8.62 7.63
N ILE A 122 5.92 7.60 7.62
CA ILE A 122 5.94 6.56 8.66
C ILE A 122 6.44 7.12 9.99
N TYR A 123 7.43 8.01 9.96
CA TYR A 123 7.96 8.66 11.16
C TYR A 123 6.94 9.56 11.85
N ASP A 124 6.24 10.39 11.11
CA ASP A 124 5.23 11.27 11.66
C ASP A 124 3.98 10.49 12.07
N ASN A 125 3.63 9.43 11.31
CA ASN A 125 2.42 8.63 11.50
C ASN A 125 1.17 9.50 11.76
N PRO A 126 0.85 10.47 10.86
CA PRO A 126 -0.28 11.39 11.06
C PRO A 126 -1.64 10.68 11.17
N MET A 127 -1.74 9.47 10.64
CA MET A 127 -2.91 8.59 10.71
C MET A 127 -3.07 7.91 12.08
N GLN A 128 -2.08 8.00 12.97
CA GLN A 128 -2.06 7.32 14.28
C GLN A 128 -2.32 5.81 14.17
N PHE A 129 -1.79 5.19 13.13
CA PHE A 129 -2.30 3.91 12.67
C PHE A 129 -1.21 2.96 12.14
N PRO A 130 -1.03 1.74 12.70
CA PRO A 130 -1.69 1.21 13.88
C PRO A 130 -1.42 2.04 15.15
N PRO A 131 -2.32 1.99 16.14
CA PRO A 131 -2.11 2.65 17.42
C PRO A 131 -0.82 2.12 18.05
N THR A 132 0.19 2.98 18.13
CA THR A 132 1.44 2.68 18.80
C THR A 132 1.37 3.21 20.22
N ASP A 133 1.44 2.31 21.21
CA ASP A 133 1.63 2.70 22.60
C ASP A 133 3.10 3.10 22.80
N SER A 134 3.38 4.40 22.74
CA SER A 134 4.73 4.95 22.91
C SER A 134 5.31 4.79 24.31
N THR A 135 4.50 4.34 25.29
CA THR A 135 4.94 4.14 26.68
C THR A 135 5.53 2.76 26.91
N LYS A 136 5.38 1.85 25.95
CA LYS A 136 5.89 0.48 26.03
C LYS A 136 6.97 0.25 25.00
N ASP A 137 7.98 -0.49 25.43
CA ASP A 137 8.96 -1.03 24.50
C ASP A 137 8.27 -2.07 23.61
N THR A 138 8.06 -1.72 22.35
CA THR A 138 7.30 -2.54 21.40
C THR A 138 7.80 -2.31 19.99
N CYS A 139 7.73 -3.35 19.16
CA CYS A 139 8.01 -3.28 17.74
C CYS A 139 6.78 -3.80 16.99
N ILE A 140 6.25 -2.98 16.09
CA ILE A 140 5.11 -3.30 15.25
C ILE A 140 5.61 -3.43 13.81
N ALA A 141 5.56 -4.66 13.29
CA ALA A 141 5.89 -4.96 11.89
C ALA A 141 4.67 -4.79 10.98
N GLY A 142 4.88 -4.97 9.67
CA GLY A 142 3.80 -4.98 8.68
C GLY A 142 3.35 -3.58 8.22
N TRP A 143 4.12 -2.53 8.50
CA TRP A 143 3.87 -1.22 7.92
C TRP A 143 4.38 -1.19 6.48
N ARG A 144 3.60 -0.64 5.56
CA ARG A 144 4.01 -0.50 4.16
C ARG A 144 3.67 0.87 3.61
N VAL A 145 4.62 1.48 2.93
CA VAL A 145 4.36 2.66 2.09
C VAL A 145 4.45 2.24 0.63
N ILE A 146 3.43 2.59 -0.13
CA ILE A 146 3.21 2.20 -1.52
C ILE A 146 3.14 3.47 -2.35
N VAL A 147 3.91 3.49 -3.44
CA VAL A 147 4.00 4.58 -4.41
C VAL A 147 3.99 3.98 -5.82
N GLY A 148 3.62 4.74 -6.84
CA GLY A 148 3.86 4.33 -8.23
C GLY A 148 5.35 4.06 -8.47
N GLY A 149 5.69 3.14 -9.37
CA GLY A 149 7.08 2.77 -9.67
C GLY A 149 7.86 3.89 -10.36
N CYS A 150 7.17 4.66 -11.21
CA CYS A 150 7.68 5.85 -11.89
C CYS A 150 6.95 7.11 -11.42
N TRP A 151 7.68 8.22 -11.30
CA TRP A 151 7.15 9.54 -10.95
C TRP A 151 7.65 10.62 -11.90
N HIS A 152 6.72 11.48 -12.30
CA HIS A 152 6.91 12.64 -13.14
C HIS A 152 6.85 13.92 -12.29
N PRO A 153 7.87 14.78 -12.37
CA PRO A 153 7.84 16.12 -11.82
C PRO A 153 7.25 17.10 -12.83
N SER A 154 6.26 17.88 -12.43
CA SER A 154 5.75 19.00 -13.22
C SER A 154 6.64 20.27 -13.09
N PHE A 155 7.94 20.06 -12.88
CA PHE A 155 8.97 21.06 -12.62
C PHE A 155 10.35 20.48 -13.00
N PRO A 156 11.36 21.32 -13.29
CA PRO A 156 12.65 20.83 -13.76
C PRO A 156 13.46 20.11 -12.68
N ILE A 157 14.18 19.05 -13.09
CA ILE A 157 15.13 18.28 -12.25
C ILE A 157 16.56 18.48 -12.78
N GLY A 158 17.53 18.69 -11.90
CA GLY A 158 18.97 18.83 -12.21
C GLY A 158 19.51 20.26 -12.11
N THR A 159 20.84 20.38 -12.05
CA THR A 159 21.59 21.66 -11.96
C THR A 159 21.59 22.48 -13.26
N GLY A 160 20.84 22.08 -14.29
CA GLY A 160 20.94 22.58 -15.66
C GLY A 160 20.07 23.78 -16.04
N SER A 161 19.09 24.19 -15.25
CA SER A 161 18.15 25.26 -15.65
C SER A 161 18.65 26.69 -15.39
N LYS A 162 19.96 26.95 -15.49
CA LYS A 162 20.52 28.31 -15.55
C LYS A 162 21.03 28.70 -16.95
N ASN A 163 21.12 27.75 -17.88
CA ASN A 163 21.69 28.00 -19.20
C ASN A 163 20.67 27.71 -20.33
N ASN A 164 19.74 28.65 -20.57
CA ASN A 164 19.07 28.91 -21.86
C ASN A 164 18.50 27.75 -22.71
N SER A 165 18.33 26.55 -22.17
CA SER A 165 17.57 25.47 -22.80
C SER A 165 16.50 25.06 -21.81
N LEU A 166 15.41 25.83 -21.78
CA LEU A 166 14.15 25.38 -21.21
C LEU A 166 13.69 24.19 -22.05
N GLU A 167 14.17 22.98 -21.75
CA GLU A 167 13.32 21.82 -21.97
C GLU A 167 12.17 22.00 -20.99
N LEU A 168 11.14 22.70 -21.47
CA LEU A 168 9.86 22.78 -20.80
C LEU A 168 9.48 21.35 -20.45
N PRO A 169 9.13 21.05 -19.19
CA PRO A 169 8.55 19.76 -18.88
C PRO A 169 7.40 19.54 -19.87
N PRO A 170 7.19 18.30 -20.35
CA PRO A 170 6.06 17.97 -21.21
C PRO A 170 4.82 18.64 -20.63
N VAL A 171 4.03 19.28 -21.50
CA VAL A 171 2.76 19.89 -21.09
C VAL A 171 1.86 18.76 -20.62
N ILE A 172 1.90 18.46 -19.34
CA ILE A 172 0.83 17.72 -18.67
C ILE A 172 -0.20 18.78 -18.31
N ASP A 173 -1.48 18.49 -18.56
CA ASP A 173 -2.62 19.22 -18.00
C ASP A 173 -2.70 18.98 -16.46
N ALA A 174 -1.59 19.23 -15.76
CA ALA A 174 -1.43 19.10 -14.33
C ALA A 174 -0.97 20.45 -13.76
N PRO A 175 -1.48 20.86 -12.58
CA PRO A 175 -0.98 22.03 -11.88
C PRO A 175 0.54 21.97 -11.69
N LEU A 176 1.22 23.10 -11.85
CA LEU A 176 2.67 23.17 -11.65
C LEU A 176 3.05 22.94 -10.17
N GLY A 177 4.25 22.41 -9.91
CA GLY A 177 4.73 22.10 -8.56
C GLY A 177 4.23 20.77 -7.99
N LEU A 178 3.99 19.77 -8.84
CA LEU A 178 3.56 18.44 -8.45
C LEU A 178 4.63 17.38 -8.77
N LEU A 179 4.75 16.39 -7.88
CA LEU A 179 5.25 15.06 -8.24
C LEU A 179 4.03 14.15 -8.37
N LEU A 180 3.90 13.50 -9.51
CA LEU A 180 2.80 12.61 -9.84
C LEU A 180 3.35 11.26 -10.31
N PRO A 181 2.75 10.13 -9.94
CA PRO A 181 3.11 8.85 -10.54
C PRO A 181 2.78 8.85 -12.04
N CYS A 182 3.68 8.31 -12.86
CA CYS A 182 3.49 8.25 -14.32
C CYS A 182 2.62 7.07 -14.75
N VAL A 183 2.78 5.96 -14.02
CA VAL A 183 2.15 4.68 -14.27
C VAL A 183 1.84 4.06 -12.92
N PHE A 184 0.63 3.56 -12.78
CA PHE A 184 0.14 2.97 -11.55
C PHE A 184 0.10 1.43 -11.59
N ILE A 185 0.45 0.78 -12.71
CA ILE A 185 0.42 -0.69 -12.82
C ILE A 185 1.62 -1.36 -12.13
N ASP A 186 2.76 -0.67 -12.00
CA ASP A 186 3.89 -1.13 -11.22
C ASP A 186 4.07 -0.20 -10.02
N CYS A 187 4.04 -0.76 -8.81
CA CYS A 187 4.19 0.00 -7.57
C CYS A 187 5.48 -0.38 -6.85
N CYS A 188 6.16 0.62 -6.31
CA CYS A 188 7.17 0.37 -5.29
C CYS A 188 6.51 0.25 -3.92
N VAL A 189 6.96 -0.75 -3.16
CA VAL A 189 6.54 -0.99 -1.78
C VAL A 189 7.77 -0.92 -0.89
N LYS A 190 7.75 -0.08 0.15
CA LYS A 190 8.71 -0.16 1.26
C LYS A 190 8.04 -0.67 2.52
N GLY A 191 8.57 -1.75 3.06
CA GLY A 191 8.15 -2.34 4.33
C GLY A 191 8.92 -1.75 5.50
N TYR A 192 8.26 -1.57 6.64
CA TYR A 192 8.86 -1.01 7.84
C TYR A 192 8.42 -1.76 9.10
N VAL A 193 9.33 -1.79 10.07
CA VAL A 193 9.05 -2.08 11.47
C VAL A 193 9.18 -0.78 12.25
N VAL A 194 8.11 -0.40 12.95
CA VAL A 194 8.10 0.77 13.83
C VAL A 194 8.27 0.30 15.26
N CYS A 195 9.33 0.76 15.91
CA CYS A 195 9.63 0.39 17.27
C CYS A 195 9.69 1.60 18.20
N TYR A 196 9.38 1.34 19.47
CA TYR A 196 9.55 2.26 20.59
C TYR A 196 10.47 1.60 21.60
N HIS A 197 11.46 2.34 22.09
CA HIS A 197 12.31 1.91 23.20
C HIS A 197 12.56 3.09 24.12
N SER A 198 12.18 2.98 25.39
CA SER A 198 12.23 4.06 26.38
C SER A 198 11.56 5.35 25.89
N GLY A 199 10.44 5.23 25.17
CA GLY A 199 9.72 6.37 24.58
C GLY A 199 10.32 6.95 23.31
N ILE A 200 11.47 6.45 22.84
CA ILE A 200 12.10 6.89 21.60
C ILE A 200 11.59 6.03 20.44
N LYS A 201 11.04 6.68 19.41
CA LYS A 201 10.62 6.03 18.16
C LYS A 201 11.82 5.80 17.25
N PHE A 202 11.93 4.59 16.71
CA PHE A 202 12.85 4.26 15.62
C PHE A 202 12.13 3.44 14.54
N ILE A 203 12.54 3.63 13.30
CA ILE A 203 12.01 2.92 12.14
C ILE A 203 13.13 2.07 11.58
N VAL A 204 12.81 0.82 11.30
CA VAL A 204 13.71 -0.13 10.65
C VAL A 204 13.06 -0.57 9.35
N LEU A 205 13.82 -0.51 8.25
CA LEU A 205 13.36 -1.09 6.99
C LEU A 205 13.17 -2.60 7.15
N GLU A 206 12.10 -3.14 6.58
CA GLU A 206 11.80 -4.57 6.55
C GLU A 206 12.03 -5.09 5.11
N PRO A 207 13.20 -5.66 4.80
CA PRO A 207 13.56 -5.99 3.41
C PRO A 207 12.64 -7.04 2.79
N ASN A 208 12.13 -7.97 3.60
CA ASN A 208 11.24 -9.04 3.13
C ASN A 208 9.86 -8.52 2.67
N ASN A 209 9.45 -7.35 3.15
CA ASN A 209 8.19 -6.69 2.79
C ASN A 209 8.42 -5.47 1.88
N THR A 210 9.63 -5.35 1.32
CA THR A 210 10.04 -4.29 0.40
C THR A 210 10.18 -4.87 -1.01
N HIS A 211 9.55 -4.23 -1.99
CA HIS A 211 9.62 -4.63 -3.39
C HIS A 211 9.90 -3.39 -4.25
N PRO A 212 10.95 -3.43 -5.11
CA PRO A 212 11.17 -2.35 -6.05
C PRO A 212 10.03 -2.32 -7.06
N GLY A 213 9.54 -1.12 -7.36
CA GLY A 213 8.67 -0.90 -8.51
C GLY A 213 9.52 -0.87 -9.78
N LEU A 214 8.99 -1.38 -10.88
CA LEU A 214 9.64 -1.19 -12.17
C LEU A 214 9.37 0.24 -12.66
N CYS A 215 10.40 0.87 -13.20
CA CYS A 215 10.25 2.11 -13.95
C CYS A 215 10.87 1.94 -15.34
N ASP A 216 10.01 1.81 -16.35
CA ASP A 216 10.45 1.64 -17.74
C ASP A 216 10.60 2.99 -18.45
N TYR A 217 11.82 3.52 -18.44
CA TYR A 217 12.19 4.75 -19.11
C TYR A 217 12.00 4.71 -20.64
N GLN A 218 11.91 3.52 -21.23
CA GLN A 218 11.85 3.37 -22.69
C GLN A 218 10.55 3.94 -23.28
N TYR A 219 9.47 4.01 -22.47
CA TYR A 219 8.16 4.49 -22.91
C TYR A 219 7.76 5.84 -22.30
N GLN A 220 8.51 6.34 -21.31
CA GLN A 220 8.23 7.60 -20.62
C GLN A 220 9.53 8.31 -20.21
N PRO A 221 10.13 9.13 -21.09
CA PRO A 221 11.44 9.74 -20.84
C PRO A 221 11.46 10.76 -19.69
N ASP A 222 10.30 11.28 -19.29
CA ASP A 222 10.15 12.29 -18.24
C ASP A 222 9.77 11.69 -16.88
N CYS A 223 9.99 10.39 -16.73
CA CYS A 223 9.66 9.62 -15.54
C CYS A 223 10.91 9.09 -14.85
N TYR A 224 10.90 9.24 -13.52
CA TYR A 224 12.02 8.89 -12.66
C TYR A 224 11.58 7.79 -11.70
N PRO A 225 12.49 6.90 -11.28
CA PRO A 225 12.13 5.79 -10.41
C PRO A 225 11.78 6.31 -9.01
N ALA A 226 10.80 5.70 -8.36
CA ALA A 226 10.49 6.01 -6.96
C ALA A 226 11.47 5.34 -5.98
N CYS A 227 11.96 4.16 -6.36
CA CYS A 227 12.75 3.29 -5.53
C CYS A 227 13.87 2.65 -6.33
N GLU A 228 15.09 2.78 -5.83
CA GLU A 228 16.31 2.12 -6.30
C GLU A 228 16.95 1.38 -5.12
#